data_AF-A0A519UXM3-F1
#
_entry.id   AF-A0A519UXM3-F1
#
_cell.length_a   1.000
_cell.length_b   1.000
_cell.length_c   1.000
_cell.angle_alpha   90.00
_cell.angle_beta   90.00
_cell.angle_gamma   90.00
#
_symmetry.space_group_name_H-M   'P 1'
#
loop_
_entity.id
_entity.type
_entity.pdbx_description
1 polymer ?
#
loop_
_entity_poly.entity_id
_entity_poly.type
_entity_poly.pdbx_seq_one_letter_code
_entity_poly.pdbx_strand_id
1 'polypeptide(L)'
;RTLRQEQVQLVHLRLMGHGGVPLEEQLGAMFAMQKEGKIQHVGLSNVSAEELQTGLQMGEIATVENMYGYAQRTTLHDAHGETRGGEEVLALCEQHSIPLVPFFSLVHGLPKAGDKMAELARQRGVSEAQLNIAWLLHRSPLLLPIPGTSSLAHLRENLQAAAIQLSAEDMAYLG
;
A
#
# COMPACT_ATOMS: atom_id res chain seq x y z
N ARG A 1 16.81 18.67 -11.37
CA ARG A 1 16.06 17.44 -11.71
C ARG A 1 14.55 17.70 -11.57
N THR A 2 13.68 16.89 -12.18
CA THR A 2 12.25 17.14 -12.47
C THR A 2 11.44 17.82 -11.37
N LEU A 3 11.63 17.43 -10.09
CA LEU A 3 10.91 17.99 -8.94
C LEU A 3 11.42 19.37 -8.47
N ARG A 4 12.58 19.83 -8.97
CA ARG A 4 13.25 21.09 -8.59
C ARG A 4 13.47 21.23 -7.07
N GLN A 5 13.73 20.12 -6.39
CA GLN A 5 14.05 20.06 -4.96
C GLN A 5 15.48 19.56 -4.76
N GLU A 6 16.12 20.03 -3.68
CA GLU A 6 17.46 19.59 -3.25
C GLU A 6 17.38 18.29 -2.44
N GLN A 7 16.29 18.09 -1.69
CA GLN A 7 16.00 16.90 -0.91
C GLN A 7 14.58 16.39 -1.22
N VAL A 8 14.43 15.08 -1.37
CA VAL A 8 13.12 14.40 -1.49
C VAL A 8 12.75 13.77 -0.14
N GLN A 9 11.52 14.01 0.33
CA GLN A 9 11.10 13.61 1.69
C GLN A 9 11.04 12.09 1.84
N LEU A 10 10.53 11.36 0.84
CA LEU A 10 10.42 9.91 0.87
C LEU A 10 10.73 9.35 -0.50
N VAL A 11 11.62 8.37 -0.56
CA VAL A 11 11.91 7.64 -1.79
C VAL A 11 11.77 6.15 -1.53
N HIS A 12 10.89 5.51 -2.28
CA HIS A 12 10.75 4.05 -2.26
C HIS A 12 11.76 3.40 -3.20
N LEU A 13 12.51 2.41 -2.70
CA LEU A 13 13.18 1.44 -3.55
C LEU A 13 12.10 0.47 -4.08
N ARG A 14 11.79 0.54 -5.37
CA ARG A 14 10.85 -0.37 -6.03
C ARG A 14 11.58 -1.61 -6.54
N LEU A 15 11.25 -2.77 -5.99
CA LEU A 15 11.77 -4.04 -6.48
C LEU A 15 10.93 -4.54 -7.65
N MET A 16 11.58 -4.76 -8.78
CA MET A 16 11.00 -5.43 -9.94
C MET A 16 11.96 -6.59 -10.22
N GLY A 17 11.46 -7.85 -10.16
CA GLY A 17 12.24 -9.10 -10.06
C GLY A 17 13.19 -9.47 -11.21
N HIS A 18 13.77 -8.48 -11.88
CA HIS A 18 14.67 -8.59 -13.02
C HIS A 18 16.02 -7.88 -12.81
N GLY A 19 16.27 -7.32 -11.62
CA GLY A 19 17.55 -6.70 -11.28
C GLY A 19 18.56 -7.75 -10.81
N GLY A 20 19.70 -7.86 -11.49
CA GLY A 20 20.82 -8.71 -11.04
C GLY A 20 21.63 -8.14 -9.88
N VAL A 21 21.23 -7.00 -9.32
CA VAL A 21 21.92 -6.31 -8.22
C VAL A 21 21.31 -6.78 -6.89
N PRO A 22 22.12 -7.27 -5.93
CA PRO A 22 21.64 -7.68 -4.61
C PRO A 22 20.85 -6.57 -3.90
N LEU A 23 19.85 -6.96 -3.11
CA LEU A 23 18.98 -6.02 -2.38
C LEU A 23 19.80 -5.10 -1.47
N GLU A 24 20.80 -5.64 -0.79
CA GLU A 24 21.67 -4.94 0.15
C GLU A 24 22.51 -3.86 -0.55
N GLU A 25 22.92 -4.11 -1.78
CA GLU A 25 23.65 -3.11 -2.56
C GLU A 25 22.71 -1.95 -2.97
N GLN A 26 21.49 -2.28 -3.41
CA GLN A 26 20.48 -1.28 -3.77
C GLN A 26 20.08 -0.43 -2.56
N LEU A 27 19.83 -1.06 -1.41
CA LEU A 27 19.51 -0.37 -0.16
C LEU A 27 20.70 0.44 0.37
N GLY A 28 21.91 -0.09 0.24
CA GLY A 28 23.14 0.62 0.60
C GLY A 28 23.26 1.96 -0.12
N ALA A 29 22.93 1.99 -1.42
CA ALA A 29 22.87 3.23 -2.19
C ALA A 29 21.78 4.20 -1.69
N MET A 30 20.59 3.70 -1.35
CA MET A 30 19.50 4.50 -0.79
C MET A 30 19.91 5.15 0.54
N PHE A 31 20.48 4.39 1.47
CA PHE A 31 20.94 4.90 2.75
C PHE A 31 22.16 5.82 2.64
N ALA A 32 23.03 5.62 1.65
CA ALA A 32 24.10 6.58 1.35
C ALA A 32 23.51 7.93 0.91
N MET A 33 22.53 7.93 0.01
CA MET A 33 21.83 9.16 -0.40
C MET A 33 21.04 9.80 0.75
N GLN A 34 20.54 9.01 1.70
CA GLN A 34 19.91 9.51 2.92
C GLN A 34 20.93 10.24 3.80
N LYS A 35 22.11 9.65 4.02
CA LYS A 35 23.21 10.25 4.79
C LYS A 35 23.75 11.53 4.13
N GLU A 36 23.75 11.59 2.80
CA GLU A 36 24.10 12.80 2.04
C GLU A 36 23.01 13.90 2.10
N GLY A 37 21.85 13.62 2.70
CA GLY A 37 20.75 14.57 2.83
C GLY A 37 19.90 14.73 1.56
N LYS A 38 20.11 13.91 0.52
CA LYS A 38 19.32 13.95 -0.73
C LYS A 38 17.94 13.28 -0.58
N ILE A 39 17.87 12.29 0.30
CA ILE A 39 16.65 11.57 0.67
C ILE A 39 16.46 11.77 2.17
N GLN A 40 15.27 12.14 2.61
CA GLN A 40 15.00 12.25 4.04
C GLN A 40 14.62 10.88 4.62
N HIS A 41 13.72 10.16 3.97
CA HIS A 41 13.25 8.84 4.38
C HIS A 41 13.34 7.80 3.25
N VAL A 42 13.70 6.57 3.62
CA VAL A 42 13.74 5.42 2.72
C VAL A 42 12.49 4.59 2.93
N GLY A 43 11.79 4.28 1.83
CA GLY A 43 10.70 3.31 1.81
C GLY A 43 11.04 2.11 0.93
N LEU A 44 10.25 1.05 1.05
CA LEU A 44 10.34 -0.14 0.22
C LEU A 44 9.06 -0.33 -0.57
N SER A 45 9.14 -0.73 -1.85
CA SER A 45 7.97 -1.00 -2.66
C SER A 45 8.08 -2.34 -3.38
N ASN A 46 6.96 -3.06 -3.41
CA ASN A 46 6.84 -4.39 -4.00
C ASN A 46 7.81 -5.40 -3.35
N VAL A 47 7.78 -5.49 -2.01
CA VAL A 47 8.69 -6.32 -1.21
C VAL A 47 7.99 -7.48 -0.48
N SER A 48 8.69 -8.60 -0.31
CA SER A 48 8.28 -9.70 0.58
C SER A 48 8.57 -9.35 2.05
N ALA A 49 8.08 -10.19 2.97
CA ALA A 49 8.41 -10.08 4.39
C ALA A 49 9.93 -10.25 4.65
N GLU A 50 10.59 -11.14 3.90
CA GLU A 50 12.03 -11.39 4.00
C GLU A 50 12.83 -10.18 3.51
N GLU A 51 12.44 -9.58 2.39
CA GLU A 51 13.07 -8.38 1.84
C GLU A 51 12.89 -7.16 2.77
N LEU A 52 11.70 -7.04 3.39
CA LEU A 52 11.45 -6.03 4.42
C LEU A 52 12.34 -6.25 5.66
N GLN A 53 12.48 -7.50 6.12
CA GLN A 53 13.39 -7.82 7.24
C GLN A 53 14.84 -7.44 6.93
N THR A 54 15.33 -7.74 5.72
CA THR A 54 16.65 -7.30 5.27
C THR A 54 16.78 -5.77 5.31
N GLY A 55 15.77 -5.04 4.82
CA GLY A 55 15.74 -3.58 4.92
C GLY A 55 15.84 -3.06 6.35
N LEU A 56 15.09 -3.66 7.27
CA LEU A 56 15.09 -3.29 8.69
C LEU A 56 16.42 -3.56 9.39
N GLN A 57 17.20 -4.54 8.94
CA GLN A 57 18.55 -4.80 9.46
C GLN A 57 19.57 -3.76 8.98
N MET A 58 19.30 -3.09 7.86
CA MET A 58 20.23 -2.13 7.26
C MET A 58 19.99 -0.67 7.69
N GLY A 59 18.76 -0.31 8.01
CA GLY A 59 18.43 1.04 8.44
C GLY A 59 16.93 1.25 8.70
N GLU A 60 16.56 2.50 8.94
CA GLU A 60 15.17 2.88 9.20
C GLU A 60 14.35 2.87 7.90
N ILE A 61 13.35 1.99 7.85
CA ILE A 61 12.36 1.95 6.78
C ILE A 61 11.13 2.73 7.22
N ALA A 62 10.85 3.83 6.53
CA ALA A 62 9.78 4.75 6.90
C ALA A 62 8.41 4.28 6.43
N THR A 63 8.32 3.57 5.29
CA THR A 63 7.06 3.09 4.71
C THR A 63 7.29 1.85 3.85
N VAL A 64 6.23 1.05 3.70
CA VAL A 64 6.17 -0.05 2.73
C VAL A 64 5.03 0.22 1.75
N GLU A 65 5.25 0.07 0.46
CA GLU A 65 4.25 0.26 -0.58
C GLU A 65 4.06 -1.04 -1.39
N ASN A 66 3.06 -1.83 -1.00
CA ASN A 66 2.68 -3.11 -1.64
C ASN A 66 1.25 -3.06 -2.19
N MET A 67 0.90 -4.02 -3.04
CA MET A 67 -0.46 -4.14 -3.55
C MET A 67 -1.37 -4.64 -2.43
N TYR A 68 -2.44 -3.90 -2.15
CA TYR A 68 -3.37 -4.33 -1.11
C TYR A 68 -4.74 -3.68 -1.30
N GLY A 69 -5.79 -4.49 -1.29
CA GLY A 69 -7.16 -4.06 -1.39
C GLY A 69 -8.09 -5.22 -1.07
N TYR A 70 -9.38 -4.94 -0.92
CA TYR A 70 -10.35 -5.98 -0.56
C TYR A 70 -10.31 -7.20 -1.50
N ALA A 71 -10.27 -6.94 -2.81
CA ALA A 71 -10.27 -7.97 -3.84
C ALA A 71 -8.91 -8.66 -4.04
N GLN A 72 -7.82 -8.00 -3.66
CA GLN A 72 -6.46 -8.50 -3.85
C GLN A 72 -5.57 -8.14 -2.66
N ARG A 73 -5.35 -9.13 -1.79
CA ARG A 73 -4.67 -8.95 -0.49
C ARG A 73 -3.26 -9.54 -0.49
N THR A 74 -3.12 -10.70 -1.12
CA THR A 74 -1.88 -11.46 -1.18
C THR A 74 -1.14 -11.23 -2.49
N THR A 75 0.07 -11.75 -2.56
CA THR A 75 0.94 -11.70 -3.73
C THR A 75 0.27 -12.32 -4.95
N LEU A 76 0.36 -11.63 -6.07
CA LEU A 76 -0.06 -12.10 -7.38
C LEU A 76 1.14 -12.51 -8.22
N HIS A 77 0.98 -13.61 -8.94
CA HIS A 77 1.91 -14.06 -9.97
C HIS A 77 1.18 -14.05 -11.31
N ASP A 78 1.68 -13.28 -12.26
CA ASP A 78 1.14 -13.20 -13.61
C ASP A 78 2.26 -13.19 -14.66
N ALA A 79 1.89 -12.98 -15.93
CA ALA A 79 2.82 -12.93 -17.05
C ALA A 79 3.83 -11.76 -16.96
N HIS A 80 3.57 -10.76 -16.12
CA HIS A 80 4.41 -9.59 -15.90
C HIS A 80 5.29 -9.70 -14.65
N GLY A 81 5.19 -10.80 -13.92
CA GLY A 81 6.05 -11.13 -12.78
C GLY A 81 5.27 -11.24 -11.48
N GLU A 82 5.91 -10.83 -10.40
CA GLU A 82 5.40 -10.93 -9.05
C GLU A 82 5.04 -9.56 -8.49
N THR A 83 3.77 -9.40 -8.10
CA THR A 83 3.26 -8.20 -7.44
C THR A 83 2.98 -8.55 -5.98
N ARG A 84 3.81 -8.05 -5.07
CA ARG A 84 3.79 -8.38 -3.64
C ARG A 84 2.54 -7.83 -2.96
N GLY A 85 1.89 -8.71 -2.20
CA GLY A 85 0.72 -8.40 -1.41
C GLY A 85 1.05 -7.64 -0.11
N GLY A 86 0.07 -6.89 0.38
CA GLY A 86 0.14 -6.23 1.68
C GLY A 86 -0.12 -7.16 2.86
N GLU A 87 -0.89 -8.24 2.66
CA GLU A 87 -1.27 -9.14 3.75
C GLU A 87 -0.04 -9.81 4.38
N GLU A 88 0.95 -10.19 3.55
CA GLU A 88 2.16 -10.89 3.98
C GLU A 88 3.12 -10.00 4.79
N VAL A 89 3.02 -8.67 4.65
CA VAL A 89 3.90 -7.71 5.34
C VAL A 89 3.19 -6.94 6.45
N LEU A 90 1.86 -7.00 6.53
CA LEU A 90 1.06 -6.18 7.44
C LEU A 90 1.44 -6.39 8.92
N ALA A 91 1.57 -7.63 9.38
CA ALA A 91 1.93 -7.92 10.76
C ALA A 91 3.33 -7.38 11.11
N LEU A 92 4.27 -7.43 10.16
CA LEU A 92 5.62 -6.89 10.35
C LEU A 92 5.60 -5.36 10.37
N CYS A 93 4.78 -4.75 9.50
CA CYS A 93 4.54 -3.31 9.51
C CYS A 93 3.96 -2.85 10.86
N GLU A 94 2.98 -3.59 11.40
CA GLU A 94 2.39 -3.34 12.73
C GLU A 94 3.39 -3.47 13.86
N GLN A 95 4.19 -4.54 13.87
CA GLN A 95 5.23 -4.75 14.87
C GLN A 95 6.25 -3.61 14.91
N HIS A 96 6.61 -3.06 13.75
CA HIS A 96 7.63 -2.02 13.63
C HIS A 96 7.05 -0.60 13.52
N SER A 97 5.72 -0.44 13.63
CA SER A 97 5.04 0.85 13.44
C SER A 97 5.33 1.53 12.09
N ILE A 98 5.44 0.73 11.03
CA ILE A 98 5.72 1.18 9.66
C ILE A 98 4.39 1.32 8.92
N PRO A 99 4.05 2.50 8.37
CA PRO A 99 2.89 2.63 7.52
C PRO A 99 2.98 1.77 6.25
N LEU A 100 1.90 1.04 5.97
CA LEU A 100 1.69 0.29 4.74
C LEU A 100 0.83 1.12 3.79
N VAL A 101 1.39 1.45 2.62
CA VAL A 101 0.78 2.27 1.58
C VAL A 101 0.26 1.33 0.48
N PRO A 102 -1.06 1.12 0.37
CA PRO A 102 -1.62 0.15 -0.56
C PRO A 102 -1.76 0.75 -1.97
N PHE A 103 -1.00 0.23 -2.94
CA PHE A 103 -1.23 0.52 -4.37
C PHE A 103 -2.22 -0.47 -4.99
N PHE A 104 -2.83 -0.09 -6.11
CA PHE A 104 -3.91 -0.85 -6.76
C PHE A 104 -5.08 -1.21 -5.82
N SER A 105 -5.24 -0.46 -4.73
CA SER A 105 -6.28 -0.68 -3.73
C SER A 105 -7.68 -0.64 -4.31
N LEU A 106 -7.94 0.23 -5.28
CA LEU A 106 -9.23 0.36 -5.97
C LEU A 106 -9.35 -0.52 -7.23
N VAL A 107 -8.38 -1.39 -7.52
CA VAL A 107 -8.52 -2.31 -8.65
C VAL A 107 -9.56 -3.35 -8.27
N HIS A 108 -10.75 -3.20 -8.82
CA HIS A 108 -11.80 -4.19 -8.71
C HIS A 108 -11.43 -5.40 -9.58
N GLY A 109 -11.56 -6.60 -9.01
CA GLY A 109 -11.70 -7.80 -9.84
C GLY A 109 -12.96 -7.69 -10.71
N LEU A 110 -13.07 -8.56 -11.73
CA LEU A 110 -14.33 -8.69 -12.47
C LEU A 110 -15.48 -8.90 -11.47
N PRO A 111 -16.64 -8.22 -11.62
CA PRO A 111 -17.78 -8.40 -10.74
C PRO A 111 -18.16 -9.88 -10.67
N LYS A 112 -18.15 -10.45 -9.47
CA LYS A 112 -18.56 -11.84 -9.22
C LYS A 112 -19.91 -11.84 -8.53
N ALA A 113 -20.76 -12.81 -8.86
CA ALA A 113 -21.97 -13.05 -8.09
C ALA A 113 -21.58 -13.30 -6.61
N GLY A 114 -22.20 -12.57 -5.68
CA GLY A 114 -21.87 -12.65 -4.25
C GLY A 114 -20.73 -11.72 -3.81
N ASP A 115 -20.40 -10.68 -4.57
CA ASP A 115 -19.47 -9.65 -4.10
C ASP A 115 -20.05 -8.89 -2.89
N LYS A 116 -19.55 -9.25 -1.71
CA LYS A 116 -19.94 -8.66 -0.42
C LYS A 116 -19.64 -7.16 -0.35
N MET A 117 -18.61 -6.68 -1.05
CA MET A 117 -18.26 -5.26 -1.09
C MET A 117 -19.36 -4.48 -1.81
N ALA A 118 -19.76 -4.94 -3.00
CA ALA A 118 -20.84 -4.33 -3.78
C ALA A 118 -22.18 -4.36 -3.02
N GLU A 119 -22.51 -5.49 -2.37
CA GLU A 119 -23.73 -5.63 -1.58
C GLU A 119 -23.75 -4.64 -0.40
N LEU A 120 -22.69 -4.58 0.39
CA LEU A 120 -22.63 -3.70 1.55
C LEU A 120 -22.58 -2.22 1.14
N ALA A 121 -21.90 -1.89 0.04
CA ALA A 121 -21.85 -0.54 -0.50
C ALA A 121 -23.26 -0.05 -0.87
N ARG A 122 -24.03 -0.90 -1.57
CA ARG A 122 -25.45 -0.64 -1.88
C ARG A 122 -26.30 -0.47 -0.63
N GLN A 123 -26.16 -1.35 0.36
CA GLN A 123 -26.92 -1.26 1.62
C GLN A 123 -26.63 0.04 2.38
N ARG A 124 -25.39 0.53 2.32
CA ARG A 124 -24.94 1.77 3.00
C ARG A 124 -25.11 3.03 2.15
N GLY A 125 -25.51 2.90 0.88
CA GLY A 125 -25.68 4.03 -0.03
C GLY A 125 -24.36 4.76 -0.35
N VAL A 126 -23.23 4.04 -0.34
CA VAL A 126 -21.89 4.56 -0.66
C VAL A 126 -21.33 3.87 -1.90
N SER A 127 -20.30 4.43 -2.52
CA SER A 127 -19.63 3.75 -3.64
C SER A 127 -18.76 2.60 -3.15
N GLU A 128 -18.51 1.60 -4.00
CA GLU A 128 -17.57 0.51 -3.67
C GLU A 128 -16.15 1.04 -3.41
N ALA A 129 -15.73 2.09 -4.13
CA ALA A 129 -14.45 2.74 -3.90
C ALA A 129 -14.37 3.35 -2.50
N GLN A 130 -15.42 4.04 -2.06
CA GLN A 130 -15.50 4.57 -0.69
C GLN A 130 -15.46 3.46 0.35
N LEU A 131 -16.26 2.41 0.15
CA LEU A 131 -16.32 1.31 1.11
C LEU A 131 -14.99 0.56 1.20
N ASN A 132 -14.29 0.37 0.09
CA ASN A 132 -12.97 -0.27 0.08
C ASN A 132 -11.88 0.61 0.73
N ILE A 133 -11.89 1.92 0.51
CA ILE A 133 -11.00 2.85 1.25
C ILE A 133 -11.30 2.78 2.75
N ALA A 134 -12.59 2.79 3.14
CA ALA A 134 -13.00 2.67 4.54
C ALA A 134 -12.55 1.32 5.14
N TRP A 135 -12.69 0.22 4.41
CA TRP A 135 -12.23 -1.10 4.82
C TRP A 135 -10.73 -1.11 5.09
N LEU A 136 -9.91 -0.53 4.20
CA LEU A 136 -8.46 -0.40 4.42
C LEU A 136 -8.14 0.40 5.69
N LEU A 137 -8.82 1.51 5.92
CA LEU A 137 -8.62 2.35 7.11
C LEU A 137 -9.03 1.63 8.42
N HIS A 138 -9.98 0.70 8.36
CA HIS A 138 -10.39 -0.11 9.52
C HIS A 138 -9.55 -1.38 9.71
N ARG A 139 -8.88 -1.86 8.65
CA ARG A 139 -8.08 -3.09 8.69
C ARG A 139 -6.83 -2.96 9.55
N SER A 140 -6.22 -1.77 9.59
CA SER A 140 -5.08 -1.45 10.44
C SER A 140 -4.90 0.08 10.54
N PRO A 141 -4.54 0.64 11.71
CA PRO A 141 -4.25 2.07 11.85
C PRO A 141 -3.00 2.52 11.07
N LEU A 142 -2.19 1.57 10.57
CA LEU A 142 -0.99 1.84 9.78
C LEU A 142 -1.23 1.76 8.27
N LEU A 143 -2.44 1.44 7.82
CA LEU A 143 -2.79 1.48 6.40
C LEU A 143 -3.04 2.93 5.97
N LEU A 144 -2.32 3.38 4.95
CA LEU A 144 -2.41 4.72 4.37
C LEU A 144 -2.80 4.68 2.90
N PRO A 145 -4.09 4.51 2.55
CA PRO A 145 -4.55 4.47 1.17
C PRO A 145 -4.20 5.72 0.37
N ILE A 146 -3.71 5.53 -0.85
CA ILE A 146 -3.33 6.60 -1.80
C ILE A 146 -4.16 6.54 -3.09
N PRO A 147 -5.51 6.62 -3.01
CA PRO A 147 -6.36 6.47 -4.19
C PRO A 147 -6.11 7.63 -5.18
N GLY A 148 -5.55 7.29 -6.35
CA GLY A 148 -5.30 8.25 -7.43
C GLY A 148 -6.57 8.59 -8.20
N THR A 149 -6.71 9.84 -8.64
CA THR A 149 -7.80 10.28 -9.52
C THR A 149 -7.45 11.55 -10.28
N SER A 150 -8.02 11.72 -11.48
CA SER A 150 -7.98 12.96 -12.27
C SER A 150 -9.25 13.81 -12.13
N SER A 151 -10.25 13.34 -11.38
CA SER A 151 -11.56 13.99 -11.20
C SER A 151 -11.69 14.61 -9.81
N LEU A 152 -12.05 15.90 -9.76
CA LEU A 152 -12.36 16.57 -8.50
C LEU A 152 -13.58 15.95 -7.79
N ALA A 153 -14.52 15.37 -8.53
CA ALA A 153 -15.66 14.68 -7.94
C ALA A 153 -15.20 13.42 -7.20
N HIS A 154 -14.38 12.58 -7.84
CA HIS A 154 -13.80 11.39 -7.20
C HIS A 154 -12.87 11.74 -6.05
N LEU A 155 -12.11 12.85 -6.14
CA LEU A 155 -11.28 13.31 -5.01
C LEU A 155 -12.15 13.58 -3.77
N ARG A 156 -13.26 14.31 -3.94
CA ARG A 156 -14.21 14.59 -2.85
C ARG A 156 -14.86 13.31 -2.32
N GLU A 157 -15.21 12.39 -3.21
CA GLU A 157 -15.77 11.09 -2.84
C GLU A 157 -14.78 10.26 -2.02
N ASN A 158 -13.51 10.17 -2.44
CA ASN A 158 -12.44 9.47 -1.72
C ASN A 158 -12.20 10.06 -0.33
N LEU A 159 -12.23 11.39 -0.19
CA LEU A 159 -12.08 12.05 1.11
C LEU A 159 -13.21 11.70 2.09
N GLN A 160 -14.44 11.54 1.59
CA GLN A 160 -15.59 11.17 2.41
C GLN A 160 -15.49 9.74 2.95
N ALA A 161 -14.72 8.85 2.30
CA ALA A 161 -14.53 7.48 2.75
C ALA A 161 -13.96 7.38 4.17
N ALA A 162 -13.11 8.32 4.57
CA ALA A 162 -12.52 8.36 5.91
C ALA A 162 -13.55 8.57 7.03
N ALA A 163 -14.74 9.09 6.72
CA ALA A 163 -15.82 9.27 7.68
C ALA A 163 -16.73 8.03 7.82
N ILE A 164 -16.64 7.07 6.90
CA ILE A 164 -17.45 5.85 6.94
C ILE A 164 -16.97 4.98 8.09
N GLN A 165 -17.85 4.65 9.03
CA GLN A 165 -17.56 3.75 10.13
C GLN A 165 -18.02 2.34 9.79
N LEU A 166 -17.11 1.38 9.87
CA LEU A 166 -17.39 -0.04 9.72
C LEU A 166 -17.40 -0.71 11.09
N SER A 167 -18.51 -1.35 11.41
CA SER A 167 -18.64 -2.13 12.64
C SER A 167 -17.78 -3.40 12.59
N ALA A 168 -17.59 -4.05 13.74
CA ALA A 168 -16.95 -5.35 13.79
C ALA A 168 -17.71 -6.40 12.95
N GLU A 169 -19.04 -6.27 12.85
CA GLU A 169 -19.88 -7.14 12.00
C GLU A 169 -19.64 -6.90 10.51
N ASP A 170 -19.48 -5.64 10.09
CA ASP A 170 -19.13 -5.29 8.71
C ASP A 170 -17.75 -5.84 8.35
N MET A 171 -16.76 -5.65 9.23
CA MET A 171 -15.41 -6.15 9.01
C MET A 171 -15.39 -7.68 8.96
N ALA A 172 -16.12 -8.36 9.85
CA ALA A 172 -16.26 -9.82 9.80
C ALA A 172 -17.01 -10.31 8.56
N TYR A 173 -18.02 -9.56 8.09
CA TYR A 173 -18.75 -9.87 6.87
C TYR A 173 -17.84 -9.80 5.65
N LEU A 174 -17.06 -8.72 5.51
CA LEU A 174 -16.09 -8.53 4.45
C LEU A 174 -14.90 -9.50 4.58
N GLY A 175 -14.61 -9.97 5.79
CA GLY A 175 -13.45 -10.83 6.08
C GLY A 175 -12.13 -10.10 5.90
#